data_AF-A0A7S1PRF5-F1
#
_entry.id   AF-A0A7S1PRF5-F1
#
_cell.length_a   1.000
_cell.length_b   1.000
_cell.length_c   1.000
_cell.angle_alpha   90.00
_cell.angle_beta   90.00
_cell.angle_gamma   90.00
#
_symmetry.space_group_name_H-M   'P 1'
#
loop_
_entity.id
_entity.type
_entity.pdbx_description
1 polymer ?
#
loop_
_entity_poly.entity_id
_entity_poly.type
_entity_poly.pdbx_seq_one_letter_code
_entity_poly.pdbx_strand_id
1 'polypeptide(L)'
;MKVWLGFIKLDDKFPARSALQQVLYGSEEASARDADVVALFLTDLLIAEDTAKDLRHMLRNAMEGHVADYIFNEDDKALLVRHIPAQLVKATEEQARYVSMSVAIHRRNAGDRDSNGSVDHYDCFPVPGFLTCKSARKNELEPSFKSILAQEVTLHRGKQTADLLLLGANLDTSDKAKQGQLESLERLLDRHKKGAQGRFSALIWGDFNNRLVAFEEMKDHVTKKGNKYKITDSGAEYLVSCFRDPERRRELLQKDSLIYEGRDLA
;
A
#
# COMPACT_ATOMS: atom_id res chain seq x y z
N MET A 1 12.46 13.96 -6.15
CA MET A 1 12.33 12.73 -5.36
C MET A 1 11.37 11.81 -6.10
N LYS A 2 11.77 10.58 -6.41
CA LYS A 2 10.95 9.57 -7.10
C LYS A 2 10.50 8.53 -6.09
N VAL A 3 9.20 8.40 -5.86
CA VAL A 3 8.64 7.35 -5.00
C VAL A 3 7.81 6.39 -5.85
N TRP A 4 8.09 5.11 -5.73
CA TRP A 4 7.33 4.04 -6.37
C TRP A 4 6.44 3.34 -5.34
N LEU A 5 5.16 3.22 -5.64
CA LEU A 5 4.16 2.65 -4.75
C LEU A 5 3.47 1.47 -5.45
N GLY A 6 3.58 0.30 -4.85
CA GLY A 6 2.92 -0.93 -5.28
C GLY A 6 1.86 -1.36 -4.29
N PHE A 7 0.75 -1.88 -4.81
CA PHE A 7 -0.31 -2.47 -4.00
C PHE A 7 -0.72 -3.81 -4.62
N ILE A 8 -0.76 -4.86 -3.79
CA ILE A 8 -1.23 -6.18 -4.20
C ILE A 8 -2.16 -6.73 -3.12
N LYS A 9 -3.37 -7.09 -3.54
CA LYS A 9 -4.29 -7.88 -2.73
C LYS A 9 -4.07 -9.36 -3.05
N LEU A 10 -3.72 -10.13 -2.03
CA LEU A 10 -3.24 -11.50 -2.23
C LEU A 10 -4.36 -12.54 -2.27
N ASP A 11 -5.49 -12.31 -1.61
CA ASP A 11 -6.59 -13.27 -1.47
C ASP A 11 -6.05 -14.68 -1.13
N ASP A 12 -5.18 -14.75 -0.11
CA ASP A 12 -4.52 -15.97 0.38
C ASP A 12 -3.53 -16.64 -0.61
N LYS A 13 -3.10 -15.94 -1.66
CA LYS A 13 -2.07 -16.39 -2.63
C LYS A 13 -0.73 -15.70 -2.41
N PHE A 14 0.36 -16.33 -2.87
CA PHE A 14 1.69 -15.74 -2.81
C PHE A 14 2.17 -15.30 -4.20
N PRO A 15 2.66 -14.06 -4.35
CA PRO A 15 3.15 -13.60 -5.64
C PRO A 15 4.50 -14.27 -5.92
N ALA A 16 4.63 -14.90 -7.09
CA ALA A 16 5.91 -15.42 -7.53
C ALA A 16 6.93 -14.28 -7.68
N ARG A 17 8.20 -14.55 -7.40
CA ARG A 17 9.29 -13.58 -7.53
C ARG A 17 9.32 -12.91 -8.91
N SER A 18 9.14 -13.69 -9.97
CA SER A 18 9.08 -13.17 -11.35
C SER A 18 7.90 -12.24 -11.60
N ALA A 19 6.75 -12.49 -10.96
CA ALA A 19 5.60 -11.60 -11.04
C ALA A 19 5.88 -10.27 -10.35
N LEU A 20 6.53 -10.29 -9.17
CA LEU A 20 6.94 -9.06 -8.47
C LEU A 20 7.98 -8.27 -9.28
N GLN A 21 8.92 -8.94 -9.94
CA GLN A 21 9.87 -8.28 -10.84
C GLN A 21 9.18 -7.59 -12.01
N GLN A 22 8.19 -8.26 -12.61
CA GLN A 22 7.39 -7.66 -13.67
C GLN A 22 6.60 -6.45 -13.17
N VAL A 23 6.07 -6.50 -11.95
CA VAL A 23 5.40 -5.35 -11.33
C VAL A 23 6.38 -4.19 -11.10
N LEU A 24 7.59 -4.47 -10.60
CA LEU A 24 8.59 -3.45 -10.31
C LEU A 24 9.21 -2.83 -11.57
N TYR A 25 9.49 -3.64 -12.60
CA TYR A 25 10.37 -3.23 -13.70
C TYR A 25 9.80 -3.48 -15.10
N GLY A 26 8.63 -4.11 -15.21
CA GLY A 26 8.04 -4.51 -16.49
C GLY A 26 7.46 -3.38 -17.34
N SER A 27 7.42 -2.15 -16.82
CA SER A 27 7.00 -0.95 -17.54
C SER A 27 8.09 0.11 -17.46
N GLU A 28 8.46 0.72 -18.58
CA GLU A 28 9.40 1.85 -18.61
C GLU A 28 8.80 3.11 -17.95
N GLU A 29 7.50 3.34 -18.14
CA GLU A 29 6.79 4.52 -17.62
C GLU A 29 6.53 4.44 -16.11
N ALA A 30 6.37 3.22 -15.58
CA ALA A 30 6.00 2.98 -14.18
C ALA A 30 7.06 2.16 -13.42
N SER A 31 8.31 2.19 -13.88
CA SER A 31 9.41 1.43 -13.28
C SER A 31 9.82 1.93 -11.90
N ALA A 32 10.06 1.01 -10.96
CA ALA A 32 10.71 1.24 -9.67
C ALA A 32 12.22 1.52 -9.81
N ARG A 33 12.81 1.38 -11.01
CA ARG A 33 14.24 1.63 -11.26
C ARG A 33 14.64 3.03 -10.79
N ASP A 34 15.75 3.08 -10.05
CA ASP A 34 16.32 4.29 -9.46
C ASP A 34 15.33 5.13 -8.64
N ALA A 35 14.26 4.52 -8.09
CA ALA A 35 13.38 5.20 -7.17
C ALA A 35 14.15 5.55 -5.88
N ASP A 36 13.82 6.70 -5.30
CA ASP A 36 14.35 7.09 -3.99
C ASP A 36 13.75 6.25 -2.87
N VAL A 37 12.48 5.87 -3.03
CA VAL A 37 11.71 5.00 -2.14
C VAL A 37 10.88 4.05 -2.99
N VAL A 38 10.91 2.76 -2.67
CA VAL A 38 10.04 1.72 -3.21
C VAL A 38 9.23 1.17 -2.05
N ALA A 39 7.90 1.24 -2.12
CA ALA A 39 7.02 0.70 -1.09
C ALA A 39 6.01 -0.26 -1.71
N LEU A 40 5.94 -1.49 -1.19
CA LEU A 40 5.02 -2.53 -1.62
C LEU A 40 4.07 -2.86 -0.47
N PHE A 41 2.79 -2.53 -0.64
CA PHE A 41 1.74 -2.82 0.33
C PHE A 41 0.97 -4.08 -0.08
N LEU A 42 0.90 -5.04 0.84
CA LEU A 42 0.25 -6.34 0.66
C LEU A 42 -0.90 -6.48 1.65
N THR A 43 -2.07 -6.86 1.15
CA THR A 43 -3.26 -7.16 1.98
C THR A 43 -3.71 -8.59 1.79
N ASP A 44 -4.49 -9.09 2.76
CA ASP A 44 -5.01 -10.46 2.81
C ASP A 44 -3.87 -11.50 2.77
N LEU A 45 -2.86 -11.24 3.61
CA LEU A 45 -1.68 -12.08 3.75
C LEU A 45 -1.88 -13.11 4.87
N LEU A 46 -1.63 -14.38 4.55
CA LEU A 46 -1.57 -15.46 5.53
C LEU A 46 -0.11 -15.82 5.80
N ILE A 47 0.27 -15.80 7.08
CA ILE A 47 1.59 -16.22 7.51
C ILE A 47 1.42 -17.46 8.38
N ALA A 48 1.87 -18.59 7.86
CA ALA A 48 1.99 -19.87 8.56
C ALA A 48 3.47 -20.29 8.58
N GLU A 49 3.83 -21.29 9.38
CA GLU A 49 5.23 -21.70 9.53
C GLU A 49 5.86 -22.18 8.21
N ASP A 50 5.07 -22.83 7.37
CA ASP A 50 5.45 -23.33 6.05
C ASP A 50 5.56 -22.20 5.01
N THR A 51 4.66 -21.21 5.03
CA THR A 51 4.65 -20.10 4.07
C THR A 51 5.59 -18.95 4.43
N ALA A 52 5.96 -18.81 5.71
CA ALA A 52 6.81 -17.73 6.17
C ALA A 52 8.17 -17.69 5.46
N LYS A 53 8.72 -18.85 5.06
CA LYS A 53 10.03 -18.89 4.37
C LYS A 53 9.99 -18.17 3.02
N ASP A 54 8.90 -18.32 2.29
CA ASP A 54 8.72 -17.74 0.94
C ASP A 54 8.40 -16.24 1.00
N LEU A 55 7.89 -15.76 2.14
CA LEU A 55 7.54 -14.37 2.39
C LEU A 55 8.70 -13.51 2.88
N ARG A 56 9.75 -14.13 3.44
CA ARG A 56 10.91 -13.39 3.96
C ARG A 56 11.64 -12.68 2.84
N HIS A 57 12.06 -11.45 3.11
CA HIS A 57 12.84 -10.65 2.17
C HIS A 57 12.14 -10.48 0.82
N MET A 58 10.80 -10.42 0.78
CA MET A 58 10.05 -10.47 -0.47
C MET A 58 10.46 -9.34 -1.43
N LEU A 59 10.49 -8.09 -0.94
CA LEU A 59 10.87 -6.96 -1.77
C LEU A 59 12.35 -7.04 -2.15
N ARG A 60 13.23 -7.34 -1.20
CA ARG A 60 14.66 -7.54 -1.47
C ARG A 60 14.88 -8.57 -2.57
N ASN A 61 14.25 -9.73 -2.47
CA ASN A 61 14.40 -10.83 -3.42
C ASN A 61 13.88 -10.44 -4.81
N ALA A 62 12.81 -9.63 -4.87
CA ALA A 62 12.27 -9.11 -6.13
C ALA A 62 13.16 -8.03 -6.77
N MET A 63 13.96 -7.30 -5.99
CA MET A 63 14.84 -6.24 -6.51
C MET A 63 16.18 -6.73 -7.09
N GLU A 64 16.60 -7.96 -6.80
CA GLU A 64 17.78 -8.64 -7.37
C GLU A 64 19.06 -7.78 -7.45
N GLY A 65 19.49 -7.43 -8.66
CA GLY A 65 20.73 -6.70 -8.95
C GLY A 65 20.77 -5.28 -8.39
N HIS A 66 19.65 -4.77 -7.88
CA HIS A 66 19.55 -3.47 -7.25
C HIS A 66 19.66 -3.52 -5.73
N VAL A 67 19.70 -4.71 -5.10
CA VAL A 67 19.66 -4.82 -3.62
C VAL A 67 20.76 -4.02 -2.92
N ALA A 68 21.95 -3.97 -3.49
CA ALA A 68 23.08 -3.24 -2.91
C ALA A 68 22.83 -1.73 -2.80
N ASP A 69 21.94 -1.17 -3.62
CA ASP A 69 21.66 0.26 -3.68
C ASP A 69 20.63 0.73 -2.65
N TYR A 70 19.99 -0.20 -1.92
CA TYR A 70 18.87 0.09 -1.02
C TYR A 70 19.09 -0.43 0.40
N ILE A 71 18.35 0.17 1.32
CA ILE A 71 18.17 -0.23 2.72
C ILE A 71 16.71 -0.63 2.89
N PHE A 72 16.45 -1.76 3.55
CA PHE A 72 15.13 -2.37 3.61
C PHE A 72 14.60 -2.38 5.04
N ASN A 73 13.32 -2.06 5.24
CA ASN A 73 12.68 -2.24 6.55
C ASN A 73 12.54 -3.72 6.93
N GLU A 74 12.73 -4.64 5.98
CA GLU A 74 12.81 -6.09 6.19
C GLU A 74 14.01 -6.51 7.06
N ASP A 75 14.99 -5.61 7.28
CA ASP A 75 16.15 -5.85 8.15
C ASP A 75 15.91 -5.46 9.62
N ASP A 76 14.78 -4.82 9.93
CA ASP A 76 14.47 -4.38 11.28
C ASP A 76 14.48 -5.58 12.24
N LYS A 77 15.28 -5.45 13.31
CA LYS A 77 15.44 -6.51 14.30
C LYS A 77 14.24 -6.65 15.20
N ALA A 78 13.38 -5.62 15.28
CA ALA A 78 12.19 -5.59 16.10
C ALA A 78 10.96 -6.24 15.43
N LEU A 79 11.06 -6.70 14.17
CA LEU A 79 9.95 -7.36 13.50
C LEU A 79 9.49 -8.61 14.24
N LEU A 80 8.18 -8.70 14.51
CA LEU A 80 7.54 -9.86 15.14
C LEU A 80 7.78 -11.15 14.36
N VAL A 81 7.66 -11.07 13.03
CA VAL A 81 8.05 -12.14 12.13
C VAL A 81 9.30 -11.70 11.41
N ARG A 82 10.41 -12.36 11.71
CA ARG A 82 11.73 -11.98 11.20
C ARG A 82 11.72 -11.88 9.67
N HIS A 83 12.16 -10.72 9.15
CA HIS A 83 12.23 -10.40 7.72
C HIS A 83 10.91 -10.27 6.98
N ILE A 84 9.80 -10.15 7.71
CA ILE A 84 8.48 -9.89 7.16
C ILE A 84 7.89 -8.68 7.92
N PRO A 85 7.85 -7.48 7.30
CA PRO A 85 7.30 -6.28 7.91
C PRO A 85 5.77 -6.33 7.91
N ALA A 86 5.23 -7.27 8.68
CA ALA A 86 3.81 -7.58 8.75
C ALA A 86 3.22 -7.20 10.10
N GLN A 87 1.97 -6.76 10.09
CA GLN A 87 1.18 -6.45 11.27
C GLN A 87 0.00 -7.40 11.36
N LEU A 88 -0.18 -7.99 12.54
CA LEU A 88 -1.31 -8.87 12.82
C LEU A 88 -2.59 -8.05 12.79
N VAL A 89 -3.52 -8.53 12.00
CA VAL A 89 -4.79 -7.89 11.73
C VAL A 89 -5.93 -8.60 12.45
N LYS A 90 -5.96 -9.92 12.31
CA LYS A 90 -6.97 -10.80 12.90
C LYS A 90 -6.34 -12.16 13.12
N ALA A 91 -6.57 -12.74 14.29
CA ALA A 91 -6.24 -14.12 14.58
C ALA A 91 -7.52 -14.86 14.95
N THR A 92 -7.72 -16.03 14.36
CA THR A 92 -8.68 -17.05 14.79
C THR A 92 -7.91 -18.27 15.29
N GLU A 93 -8.61 -19.28 15.81
CA GLU A 93 -7.98 -20.54 16.23
C GLU A 93 -7.27 -21.26 15.07
N GLU A 94 -7.74 -21.05 13.84
CA GLU A 94 -7.25 -21.75 12.64
C GLU A 94 -6.33 -20.89 11.76
N GLN A 95 -6.43 -19.55 11.84
CA GLN A 95 -5.79 -18.67 10.86
C GLN A 95 -5.39 -17.31 11.45
N ALA A 96 -4.16 -16.87 11.15
CA ALA A 96 -3.70 -15.51 11.41
C ALA A 96 -3.57 -14.73 10.10
N ARG A 97 -4.29 -13.61 10.01
CA ARG A 97 -4.28 -12.68 8.87
C ARG A 97 -3.42 -11.48 9.20
N TYR A 98 -2.65 -11.07 8.22
CA TYR A 98 -1.70 -9.98 8.29
C TYR A 98 -1.91 -9.00 7.13
N VAL A 99 -1.39 -7.80 7.32
CA VAL A 99 -1.03 -6.90 6.23
C VAL A 99 0.47 -6.64 6.32
N SER A 100 1.12 -6.34 5.20
CA SER A 100 2.55 -6.08 5.17
C SER A 100 2.89 -4.89 4.29
N MET A 101 3.90 -4.12 4.69
CA MET A 101 4.47 -3.06 3.87
C MET A 101 5.98 -3.21 3.85
N SER A 102 6.50 -3.74 2.74
CA SER A 102 7.94 -3.77 2.49
C SER A 102 8.37 -2.45 1.88
N VAL A 103 9.41 -1.83 2.44
CA VAL A 103 9.93 -0.54 2.01
C VAL A 103 11.42 -0.63 1.79
N ALA A 104 11.88 -0.11 0.65
CA ALA A 104 13.28 0.03 0.31
C ALA A 104 13.61 1.51 0.07
N ILE A 105 14.65 2.02 0.72
CA ILE A 105 15.15 3.39 0.56
C ILE A 105 16.49 3.33 -0.13
N HIS A 106 16.64 4.09 -1.21
CA HIS A 106 17.90 4.14 -1.93
C HIS A 106 18.97 4.79 -1.03
N ARG A 107 20.14 4.15 -0.91
CA ARG A 107 21.29 4.58 -0.10
C ARG A 107 21.77 6.01 -0.33
N ARG A 108 21.46 6.64 -1.46
CA ARG A 108 21.73 8.07 -1.69
C ARG A 108 20.85 9.01 -0.85
N ASN A 109 19.83 8.46 -0.20
CA ASN A 109 18.90 9.12 0.71
C ASN A 109 19.03 8.58 2.14
N ALA A 110 20.02 7.74 2.41
CA ALA A 110 20.33 7.28 3.74
C ALA A 110 21.37 8.25 4.34
N GLY A 111 21.32 8.49 5.65
CA GLY A 111 22.15 9.48 6.35
C GLY A 111 23.66 9.32 6.17
N ASP A 112 24.42 10.18 6.84
CA ASP A 112 25.88 10.09 6.80
C ASP A 112 26.33 8.69 7.22
N ARG A 113 27.20 8.08 6.40
CA ARG A 113 27.75 6.77 6.69
C ARG A 113 28.68 6.89 7.90
N ASP A 114 28.63 5.91 8.79
CA ASP A 114 29.59 5.81 9.87
C ASP A 114 31.03 5.65 9.33
N SER A 115 32.03 5.66 10.22
CA SER A 115 33.44 5.49 9.85
C SER A 115 33.75 4.17 9.14
N ASN A 116 32.83 3.19 9.17
CA ASN A 116 32.93 1.90 8.48
C ASN A 116 32.13 1.87 7.17
N GLY A 117 31.55 2.99 6.74
CA GLY A 117 30.73 3.07 5.54
C GLY A 117 29.32 2.46 5.69
N SER A 118 28.92 2.11 6.91
CA SER A 118 27.62 1.54 7.27
C SER A 118 26.60 2.65 7.54
N VAL A 119 25.33 2.39 7.23
CA VAL A 119 24.23 3.33 7.50
C VAL A 119 23.36 2.70 8.58
N ASP A 120 23.00 3.47 9.60
CA ASP A 120 22.06 3.00 10.59
C ASP A 120 20.68 2.82 9.93
N HIS A 121 20.11 1.63 10.10
CA HIS A 121 18.76 1.32 9.66
C HIS A 121 17.75 2.31 10.25
N TYR A 122 17.94 2.72 11.51
CA TYR A 122 17.03 3.60 12.23
C TYR A 122 17.07 5.06 11.74
N ASP A 123 18.11 5.46 11.01
CA ASP A 123 18.14 6.77 10.32
C ASP A 123 17.12 6.83 9.18
N CYS A 124 16.79 5.68 8.59
CA CYS A 124 15.84 5.56 7.49
C CYS A 124 14.44 5.16 7.97
N PHE A 125 14.38 4.31 8.99
CA PHE A 125 13.17 3.73 9.56
C PHE A 125 13.15 3.96 11.09
N PRO A 126 12.77 5.16 11.55
CA PRO A 126 12.85 5.52 12.96
C PRO A 126 11.92 4.70 13.84
N VAL A 127 10.80 4.23 13.27
CA VAL A 127 9.83 3.37 13.95
C VAL A 127 9.40 2.20 13.06
N PRO A 128 9.07 1.04 13.64
CA PRO A 128 8.46 -0.06 12.90
C PRO A 128 7.09 0.34 12.35
N GLY A 129 6.69 -0.25 11.23
CA GLY A 129 5.35 -0.04 10.67
C GLY A 129 4.24 -0.47 11.65
N PHE A 130 3.14 0.27 11.70
CA PHE A 130 2.07 0.08 12.67
C PHE A 130 0.67 0.30 12.09
N LEU A 131 -0.32 -0.38 12.68
CA LEU A 131 -1.72 -0.23 12.28
C LEU A 131 -2.38 0.96 12.97
N THR A 132 -3.04 1.80 12.18
CA THR A 132 -3.78 2.99 12.63
C THR A 132 -5.11 3.13 11.90
N CYS A 133 -5.93 4.09 12.33
CA CYS A 133 -7.23 4.41 11.73
C CYS A 133 -8.11 3.15 11.53
N LYS A 134 -8.19 2.31 12.57
CA LYS A 134 -9.01 1.09 12.55
C LYS A 134 -10.49 1.47 12.43
N SER A 135 -11.21 0.76 11.56
CA SER A 135 -12.67 0.89 11.50
C SER A 135 -13.28 0.53 12.86
N ALA A 136 -14.34 1.25 13.24
CA ALA A 136 -15.13 0.96 14.41
C ALA A 136 -16.03 -0.28 14.22
N ARG A 137 -16.20 -0.77 12.98
CA ARG A 137 -16.95 -2.00 12.70
C ARG A 137 -16.12 -3.21 13.09
N LYS A 138 -16.68 -4.01 14.00
CA LYS A 138 -16.21 -5.37 14.25
C LYS A 138 -16.63 -6.25 13.08
N ASN A 139 -15.76 -6.33 12.08
CA ASN A 139 -15.91 -7.31 11.01
C ASN A 139 -15.43 -8.69 11.50
N GLU A 140 -16.18 -9.25 12.46
CA GLU A 140 -15.94 -10.59 13.01
C GLU A 140 -16.10 -11.67 11.94
N LEU A 141 -16.91 -11.41 10.92
CA LEU A 141 -17.23 -12.37 9.85
C LEU A 141 -16.74 -11.95 8.45
N GLU A 142 -16.44 -10.66 8.21
CA GLU A 142 -15.96 -10.23 6.89
C GLU A 142 -14.46 -10.55 6.72
N PRO A 143 -14.04 -10.98 5.51
CA PRO A 143 -12.66 -11.40 5.25
C PRO A 143 -11.67 -10.23 5.22
N SER A 144 -12.14 -9.00 5.01
CA SER A 144 -11.28 -7.82 4.86
C SER A 144 -11.23 -6.98 6.13
N PHE A 145 -10.03 -6.82 6.66
CA PHE A 145 -9.76 -5.89 7.75
C PHE A 145 -9.69 -4.45 7.25
N LYS A 146 -10.27 -3.53 8.00
CA LYS A 146 -10.36 -2.11 7.62
C LYS A 146 -9.49 -1.26 8.52
N SER A 147 -8.27 -0.97 8.06
CA SER A 147 -7.39 0.03 8.67
C SER A 147 -6.33 0.53 7.69
N ILE A 148 -5.52 1.46 8.17
CA ILE A 148 -4.35 1.97 7.47
C ILE A 148 -3.10 1.40 8.14
N LEU A 149 -2.19 0.82 7.35
CA LEU A 149 -0.83 0.48 7.77
C LEU A 149 0.07 1.68 7.50
N ALA A 150 0.72 2.20 8.55
CA ALA A 150 1.62 3.34 8.47
C ALA A 150 3.07 2.90 8.60
N GLN A 151 3.96 3.51 7.83
CA GLN A 151 5.42 3.40 7.98
C GLN A 151 6.02 4.80 7.87
N GLU A 152 6.71 5.24 8.92
CA GLU A 152 7.50 6.46 8.89
C GLU A 152 8.85 6.18 8.22
N VAL A 153 9.27 7.10 7.36
CA VAL A 153 10.50 7.02 6.58
C VAL A 153 11.18 8.38 6.63
N THR A 154 12.47 8.39 6.96
CA THR A 154 13.28 9.60 6.91
C THR A 154 14.29 9.50 5.77
N LEU A 155 14.35 10.54 4.95
CA LEU A 155 15.28 10.63 3.82
C LEU A 155 16.29 11.74 4.08
N HIS A 156 17.57 11.42 3.98
CA HIS A 156 18.69 12.33 4.14
C HIS A 156 19.46 12.46 2.84
N ARG A 157 19.48 13.66 2.24
CA ARG A 157 20.27 13.96 1.04
C ARG A 157 21.11 15.22 1.27
N GLY A 158 22.37 15.01 1.63
CA GLY A 158 23.25 16.10 2.04
C GLY A 158 22.67 16.84 3.26
N LYS A 159 22.42 18.15 3.14
CA LYS A 159 21.84 18.97 4.22
C LYS A 159 20.31 18.95 4.26
N GLN A 160 19.66 18.24 3.32
CA GLN A 160 18.20 18.17 3.25
C GLN A 160 17.70 16.90 3.93
N THR A 161 16.66 17.06 4.74
CA THR A 161 15.91 15.96 5.34
C THR A 161 14.46 16.07 4.91
N ALA A 162 13.86 14.95 4.51
CA ALA A 162 12.44 14.84 4.20
C ALA A 162 11.84 13.67 4.97
N ASP A 163 10.74 13.93 5.67
CA ASP A 163 10.01 12.95 6.45
C ASP A 163 8.80 12.49 5.63
N LEU A 164 8.71 11.20 5.38
CA LEU A 164 7.61 10.58 4.67
C LEU A 164 6.78 9.73 5.63
N LEU A 165 5.45 9.85 5.52
CA LEU A 165 4.52 8.90 6.11
C LEU A 165 3.86 8.10 5.00
N LEU A 166 4.27 6.85 4.88
CA LEU A 166 3.74 5.90 3.92
C LEU A 166 2.49 5.23 4.51
N LEU A 167 1.37 5.27 3.79
CA LEU A 167 0.06 4.86 4.27
C LEU A 167 -0.57 3.85 3.30
N GLY A 168 -0.49 2.57 3.65
CA GLY A 168 -1.18 1.48 2.97
C GLY A 168 -2.61 1.39 3.48
N ALA A 169 -3.57 1.89 2.70
CA ALA A 169 -4.96 2.00 3.10
C ALA A 169 -5.78 0.76 2.69
N ASN A 170 -6.58 0.25 3.62
CA ASN A 170 -7.73 -0.61 3.34
C ASN A 170 -8.96 0.01 4.05
N LEU A 171 -9.65 0.91 3.35
CA LEU A 171 -10.73 1.71 3.94
C LEU A 171 -12.04 0.91 4.05
N ASP A 172 -12.86 1.26 5.04
CA ASP A 172 -14.19 0.68 5.22
C ASP A 172 -15.09 1.00 4.02
N THR A 173 -16.01 0.10 3.72
CA THR A 173 -17.00 0.27 2.66
C THR A 173 -18.20 1.11 3.09
N SER A 174 -18.49 1.17 4.40
CA SER A 174 -19.56 1.97 4.96
C SER A 174 -19.13 3.43 5.12
N ASP A 175 -19.92 4.37 4.60
CA ASP A 175 -19.59 5.80 4.61
C ASP A 175 -19.31 6.35 6.01
N LYS A 176 -20.14 5.99 7.00
CA LYS A 176 -19.96 6.45 8.39
C LYS A 176 -18.65 5.92 9.01
N ALA A 177 -18.34 4.65 8.77
CA ALA A 177 -17.11 4.05 9.29
C ALA A 177 -15.87 4.61 8.56
N LYS A 178 -15.95 4.76 7.24
CA LYS A 178 -14.93 5.38 6.39
C LYS A 178 -14.66 6.82 6.81
N GLN A 179 -15.69 7.63 7.03
CA GLN A 179 -15.56 9.00 7.53
C GLN A 179 -14.80 9.04 8.85
N GLY A 180 -15.14 8.17 9.82
CA GLY A 180 -14.41 8.08 11.08
C GLY A 180 -12.93 7.69 10.92
N GLN A 181 -12.60 6.86 9.92
CA GLN A 181 -11.21 6.56 9.57
C GLN A 181 -10.49 7.77 8.96
N LEU A 182 -11.15 8.54 8.08
CA LEU A 182 -10.60 9.74 7.46
C LEU A 182 -10.38 10.86 8.50
N GLU A 183 -11.31 11.09 9.41
CA GLU A 183 -11.15 12.05 10.53
C GLU A 183 -10.02 11.63 11.48
N SER A 184 -9.85 10.32 11.69
CA SER A 184 -8.71 9.80 12.46
C SER A 184 -7.39 9.97 11.73
N LEU A 185 -7.39 9.80 10.40
CA LEU A 185 -6.22 10.03 9.56
C LEU A 185 -5.83 11.50 9.55
N GLU A 186 -6.78 12.42 9.39
CA GLU A 186 -6.52 13.87 9.43
C GLU A 186 -5.83 14.27 10.74
N ARG A 187 -6.36 13.82 11.88
CA ARG A 187 -5.74 14.04 13.20
C ARG A 187 -4.34 13.43 13.31
N LEU A 188 -4.08 12.30 12.67
CA LEU A 188 -2.75 11.70 12.61
C LEU A 188 -1.80 12.57 11.78
N LEU A 189 -2.23 13.00 10.60
CA LEU A 189 -1.44 13.84 9.70
C LEU A 189 -1.10 15.19 10.33
N ASP A 190 -2.04 15.81 11.03
CA ASP A 190 -1.80 17.09 11.70
C ASP A 190 -0.78 17.01 12.82
N ARG A 191 -0.73 15.88 13.56
CA ARG A 191 0.31 15.65 14.56
C ARG A 191 1.69 15.56 13.94
N HIS A 192 1.84 14.85 12.83
CA HIS A 192 3.11 14.75 12.12
C HIS A 192 3.55 16.08 11.50
N LYS A 193 2.61 16.80 10.87
CA LYS A 193 2.87 18.14 10.29
C LYS A 193 3.40 19.13 11.33
N LYS A 194 2.81 19.14 12.54
CA LYS A 194 3.25 20.03 13.64
C LYS A 194 4.68 19.73 14.09
N GLY A 195 5.12 18.48 14.03
CA GLY A 195 6.49 18.09 14.38
C GLY A 195 7.54 18.40 13.30
N ALA A 196 7.14 18.42 12.03
CA ALA A 196 8.09 18.33 10.91
C ALA A 196 8.49 19.66 10.23
N GLN A 197 8.04 20.82 10.73
CA GLN A 197 8.40 22.16 10.21
C GLN A 197 8.36 22.29 8.66
N GLY A 198 7.40 21.66 7.99
CA GLY A 198 7.25 21.72 6.53
C GLY A 198 8.09 20.73 5.71
N ARG A 199 8.80 19.79 6.34
CA ARG A 199 9.59 18.71 5.67
C ARG A 199 8.81 17.40 5.49
N PHE A 200 7.52 17.43 5.79
CA PHE A 200 6.67 16.24 5.83
C PHE A 200 5.86 16.05 4.56
N SER A 201 5.78 14.81 4.08
CA SER A 201 4.84 14.39 3.04
C SER A 201 4.17 13.07 3.40
N ALA A 202 2.85 13.00 3.27
CA ALA A 202 2.11 11.75 3.43
C ALA A 202 1.76 11.18 2.05
N LEU A 203 2.02 9.89 1.86
CA LEU A 203 1.70 9.17 0.65
C LEU A 203 0.73 8.05 0.99
N ILE A 204 -0.49 8.15 0.48
CA ILE A 204 -1.55 7.17 0.72
C ILE A 204 -1.88 6.41 -0.56
N TRP A 205 -1.92 5.08 -0.48
CA TRP A 205 -2.30 4.20 -1.58
C TRP A 205 -2.85 2.89 -1.04
N GLY A 206 -3.56 2.12 -1.87
CA GLY A 206 -4.11 0.82 -1.50
C GLY A 206 -5.57 0.68 -1.93
N ASP A 207 -6.31 -0.15 -1.19
CA ASP A 207 -7.71 -0.42 -1.43
C ASP A 207 -8.58 0.63 -0.73
N PHE A 208 -8.89 1.70 -1.45
CA PHE A 208 -9.85 2.72 -1.00
C PHE A 208 -11.29 2.19 -0.97
N ASN A 209 -11.52 0.94 -1.41
CA ASN A 209 -12.84 0.35 -1.59
C ASN A 209 -13.75 1.30 -2.37
N ASN A 210 -13.15 2.05 -3.29
CA ASN A 210 -13.87 2.86 -4.25
C ASN A 210 -14.59 1.87 -5.15
N ARG A 211 -15.89 1.72 -4.92
CA ARG A 211 -16.74 1.10 -5.92
C ARG A 211 -16.55 1.94 -7.18
N LEU A 212 -16.02 1.32 -8.25
CA LEU A 212 -16.13 1.92 -9.58
C LEU A 212 -17.61 2.05 -9.85
N VAL A 213 -18.07 3.29 -9.74
CA VAL A 213 -19.43 3.69 -9.98
C VAL A 213 -19.66 3.45 -11.45
N ALA A 214 -20.72 2.72 -11.80
CA ALA A 214 -21.25 2.81 -13.15
C ALA A 214 -21.87 4.20 -13.29
N PHE A 215 -21.05 5.21 -13.62
CA PHE A 215 -21.53 6.51 -14.07
C PHE A 215 -22.18 6.36 -15.44
N GLU A 216 -23.01 7.32 -15.86
CA GLU A 216 -23.83 7.25 -17.09
C GLU A 216 -23.07 6.70 -18.32
N GLU A 217 -21.83 7.13 -18.53
CA GLU A 217 -21.00 6.70 -19.66
C GLU A 217 -20.58 5.21 -19.60
N MET A 218 -20.62 4.57 -18.43
CA MET A 218 -20.33 3.13 -18.27
C MET A 218 -21.54 2.24 -18.61
N LYS A 219 -22.71 2.81 -18.85
CA LYS A 219 -23.97 2.08 -19.06
C LYS A 219 -23.91 1.10 -20.23
N ASP A 220 -23.27 1.51 -21.33
CA ASP A 220 -23.11 0.67 -22.52
C ASP A 220 -21.96 -0.34 -22.38
N HIS A 221 -21.16 -0.19 -21.33
CA HIS A 221 -19.97 -1.00 -21.05
C HIS A 221 -20.18 -2.05 -19.95
N VAL A 222 -21.40 -2.16 -19.41
CA VAL A 222 -21.78 -3.16 -18.41
C VAL A 222 -22.86 -4.09 -18.94
N THR A 223 -22.76 -5.37 -18.59
CA THR A 223 -23.76 -6.38 -18.90
C THR A 223 -24.41 -6.89 -17.63
N LYS A 224 -25.73 -7.09 -17.68
CA LYS A 224 -26.48 -7.66 -16.56
C LYS A 224 -26.36 -9.18 -16.60
N LYS A 225 -25.82 -9.79 -15.54
CA LYS A 225 -25.77 -11.24 -15.33
C LYS A 225 -26.52 -11.58 -14.04
N GLY A 226 -27.79 -11.97 -14.18
CA GLY A 226 -28.70 -12.15 -13.05
C GLY A 226 -29.01 -10.83 -12.35
N ASN A 227 -28.82 -10.77 -11.03
CA ASN A 227 -29.00 -9.56 -10.23
C ASN A 227 -27.72 -8.70 -10.14
N LYS A 228 -26.67 -9.03 -10.90
CA LYS A 228 -25.37 -8.34 -10.85
C LYS A 228 -25.07 -7.69 -12.20
N TYR A 229 -24.40 -6.54 -12.16
CA TYR A 229 -23.79 -5.92 -13.34
C TYR A 229 -22.31 -6.33 -13.41
N LYS A 230 -21.85 -6.70 -14.60
CA LYS A 230 -20.44 -7.05 -14.86
C LYS A 230 -19.91 -6.12 -15.94
N ILE A 231 -18.73 -5.54 -15.70
CA ILE A 231 -17.99 -4.79 -16.71
C ILE A 231 -17.63 -5.73 -17.87
N THR A 232 -17.88 -5.28 -19.10
CA THR A 232 -17.46 -5.96 -20.32
C THR A 232 -15.97 -5.74 -20.58
N ASP A 233 -15.36 -6.55 -21.45
CA ASP A 233 -13.95 -6.35 -21.82
C ASP A 233 -13.72 -4.95 -22.43
N SER A 234 -14.65 -4.48 -23.27
CA SER A 234 -14.65 -3.10 -23.80
C SER A 234 -14.75 -2.03 -22.70
N GLY A 235 -15.45 -2.34 -21.60
CA GLY A 235 -15.56 -1.45 -20.45
C GLY A 235 -14.28 -1.39 -19.63
N ALA A 236 -13.57 -2.52 -19.51
CA ALA A 236 -12.25 -2.55 -18.89
C ALA A 236 -11.25 -1.73 -19.73
N GLU A 237 -11.26 -1.89 -21.05
CA GLU A 237 -10.44 -1.10 -21.97
C GLU A 237 -10.76 0.40 -21.91
N TYR A 238 -12.04 0.76 -21.87
CA TYR A 238 -12.49 2.14 -21.69
C TYR A 238 -11.96 2.75 -20.39
N LEU A 239 -12.11 2.05 -19.27
CA LEU A 239 -11.58 2.51 -17.97
C LEU A 239 -10.06 2.66 -17.99
N VAL A 240 -9.34 1.70 -18.56
CA VAL A 240 -7.88 1.78 -18.73
C VAL A 240 -7.50 3.01 -19.57
N SER A 241 -8.26 3.31 -20.63
CA SER A 241 -8.04 4.51 -21.45
C SER A 241 -8.26 5.80 -20.65
N CYS A 242 -9.29 5.85 -19.80
CA CYS A 242 -9.56 6.99 -18.93
C CYS A 242 -8.48 7.19 -17.86
N PHE A 243 -7.88 6.11 -17.33
CA PHE A 243 -6.79 6.22 -16.36
C PHE A 243 -5.45 6.63 -16.98
N ARG A 244 -5.22 6.29 -18.26
CA ARG A 244 -4.02 6.70 -19.01
C ARG A 244 -4.04 8.18 -19.39
N ASP A 245 -5.22 8.75 -19.62
CA ASP A 245 -5.40 10.16 -19.94
C ASP A 245 -5.48 11.01 -18.64
N PRO A 246 -4.57 11.99 -18.42
CA PRO A 246 -4.55 12.79 -17.20
C PRO A 246 -5.81 13.61 -16.93
N GLU A 247 -6.50 14.11 -17.97
CA GLU A 247 -7.70 14.93 -17.83
C GLU A 247 -8.91 14.05 -17.52
N ARG A 248 -9.09 12.98 -18.28
CA ARG A 248 -10.17 12.00 -18.03
C ARG A 248 -10.01 11.31 -16.69
N ARG A 249 -8.78 11.01 -16.27
CA ARG A 249 -8.48 10.47 -14.94
C ARG A 249 -8.92 11.45 -13.86
N ARG A 250 -8.65 12.75 -14.01
CA ARG A 250 -9.08 13.78 -13.05
C ARG A 250 -10.60 13.87 -12.99
N GLU A 251 -11.27 13.87 -14.14
CA GLU A 251 -12.73 13.88 -14.23
C GLU A 251 -13.35 12.64 -13.57
N LEU A 252 -12.82 11.44 -13.86
CA LEU A 252 -13.25 10.18 -13.27
C LEU A 252 -13.12 10.17 -11.74
N LEU A 253 -12.05 10.76 -11.22
CA LEU A 253 -11.81 10.88 -9.77
C LEU A 253 -12.66 11.97 -9.09
N GLN A 254 -13.31 12.84 -9.86
CA GLN A 254 -14.25 13.87 -9.39
C GLN A 254 -15.71 13.44 -9.48
N LYS A 255 -16.02 12.34 -10.18
CA LYS A 255 -17.38 11.79 -10.26
C LYS A 255 -17.75 11.15 -8.92
N ASP A 256 -18.41 11.94 -8.06
CA ASP A 256 -19.05 11.44 -6.84
C ASP A 256 -20.11 10.40 -7.19
N SER A 257 -20.04 9.25 -6.53
CA SER A 257 -20.83 8.07 -6.84
C SER A 257 -22.33 8.29 -6.73
N LEU A 258 -23.10 7.91 -7.75
CA LEU A 258 -24.47 7.43 -7.55
C LEU A 258 -24.43 6.15 -6.72
N ILE A 259 -25.23 6.12 -5.66
CA ILE A 259 -25.38 5.02 -4.70
C ILE A 259 -25.71 3.72 -5.46
N TYR A 260 -24.82 2.73 -5.40
CA TYR A 260 -25.17 1.37 -5.78
C TYR A 260 -26.00 0.75 -4.64
N GLU A 261 -27.33 0.70 -4.82
CA GLU A 261 -28.28 -0.02 -3.94
C GLU A 261 -28.32 -1.54 -4.22
N GLY A 262 -27.25 -2.14 -4.71
CA GLY A 262 -27.13 -3.59 -4.70
C GLY A 262 -26.58 -4.05 -3.36
N ARG A 263 -27.31 -4.92 -2.66
CA ARG A 263 -26.81 -5.59 -1.45
C ARG A 263 -25.46 -6.23 -1.76
N ASP A 264 -24.45 -5.96 -0.93
CA ASP A 264 -23.26 -6.80 -0.85
C ASP A 264 -23.76 -8.22 -0.52
N LEU A 265 -23.47 -9.18 -1.40
CA LEU A 265 -23.72 -10.59 -1.14
C LEU A 265 -22.43 -11.18 -0.58
N ALA A 266 -22.59 -11.85 0.57
CA ALA A 266 -21.60 -12.56 1.36
C ALA A 266 -20.59 -13.40 0.57
#